data_AF-A0A2P6S8R3-F1
#
_entry.id   AF-A0A2P6S8R3-F1
#
_cell.length_a   1.000
_cell.length_b   1.000
_cell.length_c   1.000
_cell.angle_alpha   90.00
_cell.angle_beta   90.00
_cell.angle_gamma   90.00
#
_symmetry.space_group_name_H-M   'P 1'
#
loop_
_entity.id
_entity.type
_entity.pdbx_description
1 polymer ?
#
loop_
_entity_poly.entity_id
_entity_poly.type
_entity_poly.pdbx_seq_one_letter_code
_entity_poly.pdbx_strand_id
1 'polypeptide(L)'
;MLRTASSGLGDTLRDAEGSFLGGFMHFVEDVHSAKQAELLACLYGARIALERGWRPLIIESDCLEVVTEVDSSSDCLSMLGVLVEDLREVLVLLSSARLVHTRRPANQVAHILAQEAYQLQDVSIFFGCCSPVCGGCFKL
;
A
#
# COMPACT_ATOMS: atom_id res chain seq x y z
N MET A 1 24.59 -19.05 0.92
CA MET A 1 23.46 -18.10 1.05
C MET A 1 22.62 -18.21 -0.19
N LEU A 2 21.43 -18.80 -0.10
CA LEU A 2 20.44 -18.67 -1.16
C LEU A 2 19.96 -17.22 -1.12
N ARG A 3 20.07 -16.48 -2.23
CA ARG A 3 19.41 -15.18 -2.36
C ARG A 3 17.92 -15.48 -2.53
N THR A 4 17.13 -15.26 -1.49
CA THR A 4 15.67 -15.17 -1.61
C THR A 4 15.33 -13.92 -2.41
N ALA A 5 14.24 -13.95 -3.18
CA ALA A 5 13.82 -12.78 -3.94
C ALA A 5 13.32 -11.71 -2.95
N SER A 6 13.59 -10.43 -3.22
CA SER A 6 13.21 -9.34 -2.32
C SER A 6 12.76 -8.12 -3.09
N SER A 7 11.98 -7.26 -2.43
CA SER A 7 11.49 -6.01 -3.00
C SER A 7 11.45 -4.92 -1.92
N GLY A 8 11.56 -3.67 -2.35
CA GLY A 8 11.15 -2.54 -1.52
C GLY A 8 9.70 -2.20 -1.82
N LEU A 9 8.99 -1.75 -0.78
CA LEU A 9 7.63 -1.23 -0.83
C LEU A 9 7.69 0.26 -0.51
N GLY A 10 6.78 1.05 -1.08
CA GLY A 10 6.70 2.47 -0.79
C GLY A 10 5.32 3.04 -1.07
N ASP A 11 4.95 4.09 -0.34
CA ASP A 11 3.64 4.75 -0.44
C ASP A 11 3.74 6.20 0.04
N THR A 12 2.83 7.05 -0.44
CA THR A 12 2.59 8.39 0.09
C THR A 12 1.16 8.58 0.57
N LEU A 13 1.01 9.11 1.77
CA LEU A 13 -0.26 9.58 2.32
C LEU A 13 -0.48 11.06 1.99
N ARG A 14 -1.71 11.40 1.57
CA ARG A 14 -2.14 12.77 1.30
C ARG A 14 -3.50 13.06 1.94
N ASP A 15 -3.86 14.33 2.15
CA ASP A 15 -5.23 14.71 2.51
C ASP A 15 -6.17 14.75 1.29
N ALA A 16 -7.44 15.10 1.51
CA ALA A 16 -8.44 15.24 0.45
C ALA A 16 -8.10 16.38 -0.54
N GLU A 17 -7.34 17.38 -0.09
CA GLU A 17 -6.83 18.50 -0.88
C GLU A 17 -5.56 18.15 -1.67
N GLY A 18 -5.00 16.95 -1.45
CA GLY A 18 -3.80 16.45 -2.10
C GLY A 18 -2.48 16.88 -1.43
N SER A 19 -2.55 17.50 -0.25
CA SER A 19 -1.37 17.87 0.53
C SER A 19 -0.69 16.63 1.10
N PHE A 20 0.63 16.60 1.05
CA PHE A 20 1.42 15.49 1.57
C PHE A 20 1.35 15.43 3.10
N LEU A 21 0.96 14.27 3.64
CA LEU A 21 0.87 14.03 5.08
C LEU A 21 1.93 13.06 5.59
N GLY A 22 2.55 12.26 4.73
CA GLY A 22 3.52 11.26 5.14
C GLY A 22 3.66 10.13 4.15
N GLY A 23 4.29 9.05 4.56
CA GLY A 23 4.48 7.86 3.74
C GLY A 23 5.24 6.78 4.49
N PHE A 24 5.55 5.72 3.77
CA PHE A 24 6.42 4.67 4.27
C PHE A 24 7.36 4.17 3.18
N MET A 25 8.42 3.53 3.64
CA MET A 25 9.27 2.65 2.86
C MET A 25 9.45 1.35 3.66
N HIS A 26 9.45 0.20 3.00
CA HIS A 26 9.62 -1.09 3.70
C HIS A 26 10.34 -2.10 2.81
N PHE A 27 11.51 -2.56 3.25
CA PHE A 27 12.18 -3.71 2.64
C PHE A 27 11.51 -5.02 3.04
N VAL A 28 11.22 -5.88 2.07
CA VAL A 28 10.57 -7.17 2.31
C VAL A 28 11.27 -8.29 1.53
N GLU A 29 11.55 -9.39 2.23
CA GLU A 29 12.07 -10.64 1.66
C GLU A 29 10.92 -11.52 1.13
N ASP A 30 11.26 -12.56 0.38
CA ASP A 30 10.32 -13.52 -0.23
C ASP A 30 9.26 -12.87 -1.15
N VAL A 31 9.68 -11.82 -1.87
CA VAL A 31 8.85 -11.14 -2.87
C VAL A 31 9.26 -11.59 -4.27
N HIS A 32 8.38 -12.37 -4.92
CA HIS A 32 8.68 -13.06 -6.17
C HIS A 32 8.02 -12.43 -7.40
N SER A 33 7.18 -11.41 -7.23
CA SER A 33 6.54 -10.72 -8.35
C SER A 33 6.19 -9.27 -8.01
N ALA A 34 6.09 -8.42 -9.04
CA ALA A 34 5.63 -7.03 -8.88
C ALA A 34 4.23 -6.97 -8.27
N LYS A 35 3.31 -7.84 -8.69
CA LYS A 35 1.96 -7.95 -8.13
C LYS A 35 1.97 -8.27 -6.63
N GLN A 36 2.85 -9.16 -6.18
CA GLN A 36 3.01 -9.46 -4.77
C GLN A 36 3.53 -8.24 -4.00
N ALA A 37 4.51 -7.51 -4.55
CA ALA A 37 5.01 -6.28 -3.95
C ALA A 37 3.88 -5.24 -3.80
N GLU A 38 3.09 -5.03 -4.85
CA GLU A 38 1.95 -4.11 -4.85
C GLU A 38 0.89 -4.49 -3.81
N LEU A 39 0.52 -5.77 -3.73
CA LEU A 39 -0.41 -6.27 -2.69
C LEU A 39 0.13 -6.03 -1.28
N LEU A 40 1.41 -6.32 -1.05
CA LEU A 40 2.05 -6.11 0.25
C LEU A 40 2.12 -4.63 0.61
N ALA A 41 2.41 -3.75 -0.35
CA ALA A 41 2.39 -2.31 -0.14
C ALA A 41 0.98 -1.82 0.23
N CYS A 42 -0.05 -2.26 -0.51
CA CYS A 42 -1.46 -1.97 -0.20
C CYS A 42 -1.84 -2.42 1.21
N LEU A 43 -1.52 -3.67 1.55
CA LEU A 43 -1.85 -4.24 2.85
C LEU A 43 -1.13 -3.52 3.99
N TYR A 44 0.15 -3.18 3.80
CA TYR A 44 0.94 -2.46 4.80
C TYR A 44 0.40 -1.04 5.03
N GLY A 45 0.13 -0.29 3.96
CA GLY A 45 -0.49 1.04 4.04
C GLY A 45 -1.87 1.00 4.72
N ALA A 46 -2.71 0.03 4.35
CA ALA A 46 -4.03 -0.16 4.96
C ALA A 46 -3.93 -0.48 6.47
N ARG A 47 -2.99 -1.33 6.88
CA ARG A 47 -2.77 -1.63 8.31
C ARG A 47 -2.31 -0.40 9.09
N ILE A 48 -1.39 0.39 8.54
CA ILE A 48 -0.97 1.67 9.15
C ILE A 48 -2.18 2.59 9.32
N ALA A 49 -3.01 2.73 8.29
CA ALA A 49 -4.21 3.55 8.33
C ALA A 49 -5.18 3.10 9.45
N LEU A 50 -5.35 1.78 9.57
CA LEU A 50 -6.24 1.18 10.56
C LEU A 50 -5.74 1.45 11.98
N GLU A 51 -4.45 1.23 12.24
CA GLU A 51 -3.82 1.50 13.54
C GLU A 51 -3.90 2.98 13.93
N ARG A 52 -3.83 3.88 12.94
CA ARG A 52 -3.90 5.33 13.14
C ARG A 52 -5.33 5.86 13.23
N GLY A 53 -6.33 5.03 12.90
CA GLY A 53 -7.73 5.44 12.85
C GLY A 53 -8.06 6.38 11.69
N TRP A 54 -7.28 6.35 10.60
CA TRP A 54 -7.54 7.16 9.41
C TRP A 54 -8.66 6.56 8.58
N ARG A 55 -9.81 7.23 8.62
CA ARG A 55 -11.02 6.86 7.89
C ARG A 55 -11.88 8.11 7.67
N PRO A 56 -12.58 8.23 6.52
CA PRO A 56 -12.59 7.29 5.39
C PRO A 56 -11.27 7.28 4.61
N LEU A 57 -11.00 6.18 3.90
CA LEU A 57 -9.75 5.96 3.16
C LEU A 57 -9.98 5.57 1.71
N ILE A 58 -9.15 6.11 0.83
CA ILE A 58 -8.99 5.63 -0.54
C ILE A 58 -7.54 5.20 -0.68
N ILE A 59 -7.34 4.02 -1.25
CA ILE A 59 -6.04 3.47 -1.58
C ILE A 59 -5.94 3.49 -3.11
N GLU A 60 -4.98 4.21 -3.67
CA GLU A 60 -4.66 4.10 -5.09
C GLU A 60 -3.61 3.02 -5.32
N SER A 61 -3.63 2.31 -6.45
CA SER A 61 -2.56 1.41 -6.89
C SER A 61 -2.34 1.55 -8.40
N ASP A 62 -1.09 1.44 -8.84
CA ASP A 62 -0.75 1.44 -10.27
C ASP A 62 -1.00 0.09 -10.96
N CYS A 63 -1.38 -0.93 -10.19
CA CYS A 63 -1.53 -2.29 -10.66
C CYS A 63 -3.01 -2.65 -10.85
N LEU A 64 -3.49 -2.55 -12.08
CA LEU A 64 -4.88 -2.86 -12.42
C LEU A 64 -5.29 -4.29 -12.03
N GLU A 65 -4.35 -5.24 -12.10
CA GLU A 65 -4.59 -6.63 -11.71
C GLU A 65 -4.91 -6.74 -10.21
N VAL A 66 -4.15 -6.05 -9.35
CA VAL A 66 -4.40 -6.00 -7.90
C VAL A 66 -5.76 -5.38 -7.61
N VAL A 67 -6.07 -4.25 -8.23
CA VAL A 67 -7.37 -3.57 -8.06
C VAL A 67 -8.52 -4.48 -8.46
N THR A 68 -8.40 -5.17 -9.61
CA THR A 68 -9.46 -6.05 -10.14
C THR A 68 -9.66 -7.27 -9.25
N GLU A 69 -8.58 -7.88 -8.75
CA GLU A 69 -8.69 -9.05 -7.87
C GLU A 69 -9.29 -8.70 -6.52
N VAL A 70 -8.88 -7.59 -5.91
CA VAL A 70 -9.41 -7.16 -4.60
C VAL A 70 -10.88 -6.77 -4.71
N ASP A 71 -11.31 -6.14 -5.82
CA ASP A 71 -12.71 -5.76 -6.05
C ASP A 71 -13.61 -6.95 -6.43
N SER A 72 -13.04 -8.07 -6.87
CA SER A 72 -13.81 -9.29 -7.16
C SER A 72 -14.47 -9.85 -5.90
N SER A 73 -15.71 -10.33 -6.02
CA SER A 73 -16.41 -11.05 -4.95
C SER A 73 -16.12 -12.56 -4.93
N SER A 74 -15.26 -13.05 -5.83
CA SER A 74 -14.89 -14.46 -5.89
C SER A 74 -13.65 -14.75 -5.05
N ASP A 75 -13.60 -15.95 -4.47
CA ASP A 75 -12.40 -16.48 -3.83
C ASP A 75 -11.21 -16.40 -4.78
N CYS A 76 -10.11 -15.82 -4.32
CA CYS A 76 -8.89 -15.77 -5.10
C CYS A 76 -8.11 -17.08 -4.93
N LEU A 77 -8.26 -18.02 -5.87
CA LEU A 77 -7.52 -19.30 -5.87
C LEU A 77 -6.05 -19.17 -6.32
N SER A 78 -5.52 -17.94 -6.38
CA SER A 78 -4.14 -17.71 -6.77
C SER A 78 -3.17 -17.98 -5.59
N MET A 79 -1.88 -18.12 -5.90
CA MET A 79 -0.82 -18.19 -4.89
C MET A 79 -0.82 -16.97 -3.94
N LEU A 80 -1.38 -15.84 -4.38
CA LEU A 80 -1.47 -14.60 -3.60
C LEU A 80 -2.84 -14.40 -2.95
N GLY A 81 -3.74 -15.38 -3.06
CA GLY A 81 -5.12 -15.27 -2.58
C GLY A 81 -5.22 -14.87 -1.12
N VAL A 82 -4.35 -15.40 -0.26
CA VAL A 82 -4.29 -15.03 1.16
C VAL A 82 -4.02 -13.53 1.34
N LEU A 83 -3.11 -12.94 0.56
CA LEU A 83 -2.84 -11.49 0.64
C LEU A 83 -4.04 -10.65 0.16
N VAL A 84 -4.78 -11.15 -0.84
CA VAL A 84 -5.99 -10.50 -1.33
C VAL A 84 -7.08 -10.50 -0.26
N GLU A 85 -7.34 -11.65 0.37
CA GLU A 85 -8.33 -11.73 1.45
C GLU A 85 -7.94 -10.89 2.66
N ASP A 86 -6.67 -10.95 3.10
CA ASP A 86 -6.15 -10.09 4.17
C ASP A 86 -6.40 -8.61 3.88
N LEU A 87 -6.16 -8.16 2.65
CA LEU A 87 -6.39 -6.78 2.24
C LEU A 87 -7.88 -6.44 2.25
N ARG A 88 -8.75 -7.31 1.74
CA ARG A 88 -10.21 -7.09 1.78
C ARG A 88 -10.72 -6.94 3.21
N GLU A 89 -10.26 -7.79 4.13
CA GLU A 89 -10.63 -7.71 5.54
C GLU A 89 -10.24 -6.36 6.16
N VAL A 90 -9.01 -5.90 5.92
CA VAL A 90 -8.55 -4.60 6.43
C VAL A 90 -9.35 -3.44 5.80
N LEU A 91 -9.67 -3.51 4.51
CA LEU A 91 -10.50 -2.49 3.84
C LEU A 91 -11.91 -2.38 4.44
N VAL A 92 -12.51 -3.51 4.83
CA VAL A 92 -13.80 -3.53 5.54
C VAL A 92 -13.70 -2.82 6.89
N LEU A 93 -12.64 -3.11 7.67
CA LEU A 93 -12.40 -2.46 8.96
C LEU A 93 -12.18 -0.94 8.83
N LEU A 94 -11.67 -0.49 7.67
CA LEU A 94 -11.47 0.90 7.31
C LEU A 94 -12.74 1.59 6.74
N SER A 95 -13.92 1.24 7.27
CA SER A 95 -15.20 1.79 6.82
C SER A 95 -15.47 1.54 5.33
N SER A 96 -15.14 0.33 4.86
CA SER A 96 -15.25 -0.07 3.45
C SER A 96 -14.45 0.85 2.53
N ALA A 97 -13.19 1.08 2.90
CA ALA A 97 -12.23 1.81 2.09
C ALA A 97 -12.14 1.23 0.67
N ARG A 98 -11.93 2.10 -0.32
CA ARG A 98 -11.85 1.70 -1.73
C ARG A 98 -10.41 1.56 -2.18
N LEU A 99 -10.12 0.49 -2.90
CA LEU A 99 -8.92 0.37 -3.72
C LEU A 99 -9.24 0.81 -5.15
N VAL A 100 -8.47 1.75 -5.70
CA VAL A 100 -8.72 2.33 -7.04
C VAL A 100 -7.45 2.32 -7.88
N HIS A 101 -7.62 2.14 -9.19
CA HIS A 101 -6.49 2.15 -10.11
C HIS A 101 -6.07 3.59 -10.47
N THR A 102 -4.77 3.88 -10.39
CA THR A 102 -4.18 5.16 -10.79
C THR A 102 -3.08 4.96 -11.84
N ARG A 103 -2.72 6.00 -12.59
CA ARG A 103 -1.67 5.90 -13.61
C ARG A 103 -0.30 6.25 -13.00
N ARG A 104 0.72 5.42 -13.29
CA ARG A 104 2.13 5.54 -12.86
C ARG A 104 2.75 6.94 -12.71
N PRO A 105 2.54 7.93 -13.60
CA PRO A 105 3.13 9.26 -13.41
C PRO A 105 2.70 9.93 -12.10
N ALA A 106 1.57 9.52 -11.52
CA ALA A 106 1.07 10.04 -10.26
C ALA A 106 1.81 9.51 -9.02
N ASN A 107 2.64 8.47 -9.17
CA ASN A 107 3.23 7.75 -8.03
C ASN A 107 4.76 7.63 -8.01
N GLN A 108 5.45 8.60 -8.60
CA GLN A 108 6.92 8.62 -8.64
C GLN A 108 7.56 8.64 -7.24
N VAL A 109 6.92 9.25 -6.24
CA VAL A 109 7.46 9.33 -4.88
C VAL A 109 7.44 7.97 -4.18
N ALA A 110 6.33 7.23 -4.26
CA ALA A 110 6.27 5.87 -3.73
C ALA A 110 7.30 4.95 -4.39
N HIS A 111 7.51 5.11 -5.70
CA HIS A 111 8.56 4.37 -6.40
C HIS A 111 9.96 4.68 -5.88
N ILE A 112 10.28 5.96 -5.62
CA ILE A 112 11.55 6.36 -5.00
C ILE A 112 11.67 5.76 -3.60
N LEU A 113 10.61 5.82 -2.78
CA LEU A 113 10.60 5.22 -1.44
C LEU A 113 10.84 3.71 -1.48
N ALA A 114 10.21 2.99 -2.42
CA ALA A 114 10.45 1.57 -2.63
C ALA A 114 11.92 1.28 -3.02
N GLN A 115 12.52 2.11 -3.87
CA GLN A 115 13.94 1.98 -4.21
C GLN A 115 14.85 2.23 -2.99
N GLU A 116 14.57 3.27 -2.21
CA GLU A 116 15.31 3.59 -0.97
C GLU A 116 15.21 2.45 0.05
N ALA A 117 14.02 1.91 0.30
CA ALA A 117 13.83 0.72 1.13
C ALA A 117 14.71 -0.45 0.68
N TYR A 118 14.75 -0.72 -0.63
CA TYR A 118 15.57 -1.80 -1.17
C TYR A 118 17.07 -1.57 -0.99
N GLN A 119 17.54 -0.34 -1.21
CA GLN A 119 18.96 0.01 -1.08
C GLN A 119 19.42 -0.02 0.37
N LEU A 120 18.60 0.51 1.28
CA LEU A 120 18.92 0.60 2.71
C LEU A 120 18.60 -0.70 3.47
N GLN A 121 17.79 -1.58 2.89
CA GLN A 121 17.24 -2.77 3.54
C GLN A 121 16.54 -2.43 4.86
N ASP A 122 15.75 -1.35 4.82
CA ASP A 122 15.19 -0.74 6.03
C ASP A 122 13.67 -0.53 5.91
N VAL A 123 13.05 -0.27 7.06
CA VAL A 123 11.65 0.09 7.19
C VAL A 123 11.54 1.42 7.92
N SER A 124 10.81 2.35 7.31
CA SER A 124 10.56 3.65 7.91
C SER A 124 9.16 4.13 7.58
N ILE A 125 8.50 4.70 8.58
CA ILE A 125 7.20 5.34 8.46
C ILE A 125 7.36 6.76 8.96
N PHE A 126 6.94 7.74 8.17
CA PHE A 126 7.14 9.15 8.48
C PHE A 126 5.85 9.94 8.21
N PHE A 127 5.53 10.84 9.13
CA PHE A 127 4.36 11.71 9.05
C PHE A 127 4.78 13.17 9.23
N GLY A 128 4.19 14.05 8.44
CA GLY A 128 4.24 15.49 8.68
C GLY A 128 3.48 15.86 9.95
N CYS A 129 3.58 17.12 10.40
CA CYS A 129 2.96 17.63 11.63
C CYS A 129 1.42 17.69 11.61
N CYS A 130 0.71 16.88 10.83
CA CYS A 130 -0.75 16.95 10.75
C CYS A 130 -1.42 16.18 11.91
N SER A 131 -2.42 16.82 12.52
CA SER A 131 -3.26 16.30 13.61
C SER A 131 -3.98 14.99 13.20
N PRO A 132 -4.24 14.04 14.12
CA PRO A 132 -4.82 12.71 13.84
C PRO A 132 -6.25 12.68 13.24
N VAL A 133 -6.81 13.81 12.78
CA VAL A 133 -8.23 13.96 12.44
C VAL A 133 -8.50 14.33 10.96
N CYS A 134 -7.47 14.44 10.10
CA CYS A 134 -7.70 14.77 8.69
C CYS A 134 -7.85 13.48 7.87
N GLY A 135 -9.04 13.26 7.28
CA GLY A 135 -9.29 12.14 6.37
C GLY A 135 -8.33 12.22 5.18
N GLY A 136 -7.50 11.19 5.04
CA GLY A 136 -6.45 11.11 4.03
C GLY A 136 -6.71 10.07 2.94
N CYS A 137 -6.22 10.35 1.75
CA CYS A 137 -6.12 9.47 0.60
C CYS A 137 -4.69 8.92 0.53
N PHE A 138 -4.50 7.59 0.53
CA PHE A 138 -3.20 6.98 0.26
C PHE A 138 -3.01 6.80 -1.24
N LYS A 139 -1.79 7.06 -1.72
CA LYS A 139 -1.37 6.78 -3.09
C LYS A 139 -0.27 5.74 -3.12
N LEU A 140 -0.65 4.49 -3.39
CA LEU A 140 0.24 3.47 -3.94
C LEU A 140 0.13 3.44 -5.47
#